data_AF-A0A8T6QZL7-F1
#
_entry.id   AF-A0A8T6QZL7-F1
#
_cell.length_a   1.000
_cell.length_b   1.000
_cell.length_c   1.000
_cell.angle_alpha   90.00
_cell.angle_beta   90.00
_cell.angle_gamma   90.00
#
_symmetry.space_group_name_H-M   'P 1'
#
loop_
_entity.id
_entity.type
_entity.pdbx_description
1 polymer ?
#
loop_
_entity_poly.entity_id
_entity_poly.type
_entity_poly.pdbx_seq_one_letter_code
_entity_poly.pdbx_strand_id
1 'polypeptide(L)'
;MTDANNDPTAVELLTQFVELLTGVQHCAQAAQVDGRSLQQQFLQAQQLYQTQLLPTLMATPSAERLLSYQTEINRALRLLGMDVAFLQSAKNSLTLQKRQAQMQKQLQTLLEFCQGLQVAMDE
;
A
#
# COMPACT_ATOMS: atom_id res chain seq x y z
N MET A 1 13.18 0.56 35.12
CA MET A 1 11.72 0.82 35.08
C MET A 1 11.35 0.57 33.64
N THR A 2 10.70 -0.56 33.38
CA THR A 2 10.49 -1.11 32.04
C THR A 2 9.56 -0.17 31.27
N ASP A 3 10.09 0.53 30.26
CA ASP A 3 9.24 1.22 29.29
C ASP A 3 8.32 0.16 28.67
N ALA A 4 7.02 0.34 28.85
CA ALA A 4 6.02 -0.55 28.27
C ALA A 4 6.21 -0.55 26.76
N ASN A 5 6.55 -1.72 26.22
CA ASN A 5 6.64 -2.00 24.80
C ASN A 5 5.25 -1.77 24.17
N ASN A 6 4.96 -0.53 23.79
CA ASN A 6 3.69 -0.16 23.17
C ASN A 6 3.82 -0.46 21.68
N ASP A 7 3.63 -1.73 21.32
CA ASP A 7 3.57 -2.14 19.93
C ASP A 7 2.49 -1.30 19.20
N PRO A 8 2.76 -0.80 17.99
CA PRO A 8 1.85 0.10 17.30
C PRO A 8 0.51 -0.59 17.02
N THR A 9 -0.57 0.15 17.22
CA THR A 9 -1.93 -0.34 16.97
C THR A 9 -2.18 -0.57 15.48
N ALA A 10 -3.18 -1.40 15.15
CA ALA A 10 -3.58 -1.62 13.76
C ALA A 10 -3.97 -0.31 13.03
N VAL A 11 -4.58 0.65 13.74
CA VAL A 11 -4.99 1.96 13.19
C VAL A 11 -3.77 2.83 12.87
N GLU A 12 -2.78 2.88 13.76
CA GLU A 12 -1.53 3.62 13.53
C GLU A 12 -0.75 3.01 12.36
N LEU A 13 -0.65 1.68 12.31
CA LEU A 13 -0.01 0.95 11.21
C LEU A 13 -0.73 1.17 9.87
N LEU A 14 -2.07 1.17 9.86
CA LEU A 14 -2.86 1.45 8.67
C LEU A 14 -2.67 2.90 8.18
N THR A 15 -2.62 3.85 9.11
CA THR A 15 -2.36 5.26 8.80
C THR A 15 -1.00 5.44 8.14
N GLN A 16 0.05 4.86 8.74
CA GLN A 16 1.40 4.91 8.19
C GLN A 16 1.49 4.18 6.83
N PHE A 17 0.75 3.09 6.65
CA PHE A 17 0.65 2.40 5.36
C PHE A 17 0.01 3.28 4.28
N VAL A 18 -1.08 3.98 4.61
CA VAL A 18 -1.72 4.94 3.70
C VAL A 18 -0.77 6.08 3.33
N GLU A 19 -0.03 6.65 4.28
CA GLU A 19 0.98 7.69 4.00
C GLU A 19 2.04 7.23 3.01
N LEU A 20 2.56 6.01 3.17
CA LEU A 20 3.52 5.43 2.24
C LEU A 20 2.91 5.24 0.84
N LEU A 21 1.66 4.78 0.75
CA LEU A 21 0.95 4.63 -0.52
C LEU A 21 0.68 5.96 -1.22
N THR A 22 0.34 7.01 -0.47
CA THR A 22 0.22 8.37 -0.98
C THR A 22 1.55 8.90 -1.51
N GLY A 23 2.66 8.56 -0.84
CA GLY A 23 4.00 8.79 -1.38
C GLY A 23 4.20 8.13 -2.74
N VAL A 24 3.90 6.83 -2.85
CA VAL A 24 4.02 6.07 -4.11
C VAL A 24 3.19 6.74 -5.21
N GLN A 25 1.98 7.20 -4.88
CA GLN A 25 1.10 7.93 -5.79
C GLN A 25 1.73 9.24 -6.27
N HIS A 26 2.31 10.04 -5.38
CA HIS A 26 3.01 11.27 -5.77
C HIS A 26 4.21 10.99 -6.69
N CYS A 27 5.02 9.97 -6.39
CA CYS A 27 6.13 9.57 -7.26
C CYS A 27 5.65 9.11 -8.66
N ALA A 28 4.53 8.39 -8.72
CA ALA A 28 3.96 7.90 -9.97
C ALA A 28 3.28 8.99 -10.83
N GLN A 29 2.93 10.14 -10.23
CA GLN A 29 2.33 11.30 -10.92
C GLN A 29 3.37 12.33 -11.40
N ALA A 30 4.62 12.21 -10.96
CA ALA A 30 5.67 13.13 -11.36
C ALA A 30 5.89 13.11 -12.88
N ALA A 31 6.05 14.30 -13.49
CA ALA A 31 6.33 14.43 -14.93
C ALA A 31 7.58 13.65 -15.37
N GLN A 32 8.55 13.53 -14.47
CA GLN A 32 9.69 12.63 -14.59
C GLN A 32 9.67 11.66 -13.41
N VAL A 33 9.27 10.42 -13.67
CA VAL A 33 9.22 9.41 -12.62
C VAL A 33 10.63 8.98 -12.24
N ASP A 34 10.99 9.22 -10.97
CA ASP A 34 12.15 8.58 -10.36
C ASP A 34 11.79 7.13 -10.01
N GLY A 35 12.17 6.21 -10.89
CA GLY A 35 11.91 4.78 -10.71
C GLY A 35 12.55 4.20 -9.46
N ARG A 36 13.65 4.78 -8.94
CA ARG A 36 14.28 4.31 -7.68
C ARG A 36 13.47 4.76 -6.48
N SER A 37 13.10 6.04 -6.42
CA SER A 37 12.26 6.55 -5.33
C SER A 37 10.91 5.86 -5.27
N LEU A 38 10.28 5.64 -6.43
CA LEU A 38 9.02 4.91 -6.54
C LEU A 38 9.15 3.49 -5.96
N GLN A 39 10.21 2.76 -6.33
CA GLN A 39 10.44 1.41 -5.82
C GLN A 39 10.75 1.40 -4.33
N GLN A 40 11.56 2.35 -3.84
CA GLN A 40 11.89 2.45 -2.41
C GLN A 40 10.64 2.66 -1.56
N GLN A 41 9.77 3.60 -1.95
CA GLN A 41 8.53 3.86 -1.22
C GLN A 41 7.55 2.68 -1.30
N PHE A 42 7.46 2.03 -2.47
CA PHE A 42 6.64 0.82 -2.61
C PHE A 42 7.14 -0.32 -1.70
N LEU A 43 8.45 -0.55 -1.65
CA LEU A 43 9.03 -1.60 -0.80
C LEU A 43 8.81 -1.29 0.69
N GLN A 44 8.89 -0.03 1.11
CA GLN A 44 8.56 0.37 2.48
C GLN A 44 7.10 0.10 2.81
N ALA A 45 6.16 0.49 1.92
CA ALA A 45 4.74 0.21 2.09
C ALA A 45 4.49 -1.31 2.19
N GLN A 46 5.11 -2.07 1.30
CA GLN A 46 4.97 -3.52 1.25
C GLN A 46 5.51 -4.19 2.51
N GLN A 47 6.67 -3.75 3.00
CA GLN A 47 7.29 -4.28 4.21
C GLN A 47 6.42 -3.99 5.44
N LEU A 48 5.96 -2.75 5.62
CA LEU A 48 5.08 -2.37 6.72
C LEU A 48 3.81 -3.24 6.73
N TYR A 49 3.18 -3.40 5.56
CA TYR A 49 1.97 -4.21 5.44
C TYR A 49 2.19 -5.67 5.84
N GLN A 50 3.23 -6.32 5.29
CA GLN A 50 3.44 -7.75 5.50
C GLN A 50 3.98 -8.10 6.88
N THR A 51 4.81 -7.23 7.47
CA THR A 51 5.55 -7.56 8.69
C THR A 51 4.88 -7.06 9.96
N GLN A 52 4.03 -6.04 9.86
CA GLN A 52 3.41 -5.41 11.03
C GLN A 52 1.89 -5.39 10.89
N LEU A 53 1.35 -4.71 9.87
CA LEU A 53 -0.10 -4.48 9.78
C LEU A 53 -0.90 -5.78 9.63
N LEU A 54 -0.55 -6.65 8.67
CA LEU A 54 -1.26 -7.90 8.44
C LEU A 54 -1.23 -8.84 9.67
N PRO A 55 -0.06 -9.11 10.30
CA PRO A 55 -0.02 -9.87 11.55
C PRO A 55 -0.88 -9.27 12.66
N THR A 56 -0.86 -7.95 12.84
CA THR A 56 -1.67 -7.27 13.86
C THR A 56 -3.17 -7.42 13.59
N LEU A 57 -3.61 -7.30 12.34
CA LEU A 57 -5.01 -7.53 11.95
C LEU A 57 -5.44 -8.98 12.16
N MET A 58 -4.54 -9.94 11.97
CA MET A 58 -4.81 -11.37 12.16
C MET A 58 -4.78 -11.81 13.63
N ALA A 59 -4.16 -11.04 14.53
CA ALA A 59 -4.06 -11.36 15.95
C ALA A 59 -5.41 -11.27 16.67
N THR A 60 -6.36 -10.51 16.12
CA THR A 60 -7.73 -10.37 16.65
C THR A 60 -8.74 -11.14 15.80
N PRO A 61 -9.72 -11.84 16.41
CA PRO A 61 -10.84 -12.43 15.67
C PRO A 61 -11.51 -11.38 14.81
N SER A 62 -11.32 -11.48 13.50
CA SER A 62 -11.78 -10.50 12.54
C SER A 62 -13.17 -10.88 12.04
N ALA A 63 -14.09 -9.91 11.95
CA ALA A 63 -15.34 -10.07 11.22
C ALA A 63 -15.05 -10.42 9.75
N GLU A 64 -15.96 -11.13 9.07
CA GLU A 64 -15.82 -11.51 7.65
C GLU A 64 -15.51 -10.30 6.75
N ARG A 65 -16.08 -9.14 7.08
CA ARG A 65 -15.83 -7.86 6.39
C ARG A 65 -14.34 -7.47 6.43
N LEU A 66 -13.66 -7.60 7.57
CA LEU A 66 -12.23 -7.28 7.71
C LEU A 66 -11.35 -8.23 6.88
N LEU A 67 -11.70 -9.51 6.83
CA LEU A 67 -10.98 -10.51 6.02
C LEU A 67 -11.10 -10.22 4.52
N SER A 68 -12.26 -9.74 4.07
CA SER A 68 -12.48 -9.32 2.69
C SER A 68 -11.54 -8.17 2.29
N TYR A 69 -11.46 -7.12 3.11
CA TYR A 69 -10.53 -6.01 2.88
C TYR A 69 -9.07 -6.45 2.88
N GLN A 70 -8.65 -7.27 3.85
CA GLN A 70 -7.29 -7.81 3.91
C GLN A 70 -6.92 -8.58 2.63
N THR A 71 -7.86 -9.33 2.07
CA THR A 71 -7.67 -10.10 0.82
C THR A 71 -7.48 -9.17 -0.37
N GLU A 72 -8.35 -8.17 -0.52
CA GLU A 72 -8.27 -7.23 -1.64
C GLU A 72 -7.05 -6.30 -1.55
N ILE A 73 -6.66 -5.86 -0.35
CA ILE A 73 -5.42 -5.09 -0.13
C ILE A 73 -4.20 -5.93 -0.53
N ASN A 74 -4.12 -7.20 -0.09
CA ASN A 74 -3.04 -8.11 -0.48
C ASN A 74 -2.95 -8.26 -2.00
N ARG A 75 -4.09 -8.46 -2.67
CA ARG A 75 -4.17 -8.61 -4.12
C ARG A 75 -3.70 -7.34 -4.83
N ALA A 76 -4.24 -6.19 -4.46
CA ALA A 76 -3.91 -4.91 -5.06
C ALA A 76 -2.41 -4.56 -4.86
N LEU A 77 -1.85 -4.85 -3.70
CA LEU A 77 -0.43 -4.62 -3.40
C LEU A 77 0.50 -5.49 -4.27
N ARG A 78 0.12 -6.74 -4.56
CA ARG A 78 0.88 -7.61 -5.50
C ARG A 78 0.84 -7.07 -6.93
N LEU A 79 -0.32 -6.65 -7.41
CA LEU A 79 -0.48 -6.05 -8.75
C LEU A 79 0.34 -4.77 -8.88
N LEU A 80 0.31 -3.91 -7.85
CA LEU A 80 1.11 -2.70 -7.80
C LEU A 80 2.61 -2.98 -7.87
N GLY A 81 3.08 -4.04 -7.20
CA GLY A 81 4.49 -4.46 -7.29
C GLY A 81 4.91 -4.86 -8.71
N MET A 82 4.02 -5.51 -9.46
CA MET A 82 4.27 -5.79 -10.88
C MET A 82 4.36 -4.49 -11.68
N ASP A 83 3.44 -3.55 -11.47
CA ASP A 83 3.44 -2.26 -12.17
C ASP A 83 4.71 -1.45 -11.89
N VAL A 84 5.20 -1.45 -10.64
CA VAL A 84 6.48 -0.79 -10.26
C VAL A 84 7.65 -1.40 -11.03
N ALA A 85 7.77 -2.73 -11.06
CA ALA A 85 8.83 -3.41 -11.81
C ALA A 85 8.75 -3.13 -13.33
N PHE A 86 7.53 -3.15 -13.89
CA PHE A 86 7.33 -2.84 -15.31
C PHE A 86 7.71 -1.41 -15.65
N LEU A 87 7.34 -0.44 -14.81
CA LEU A 87 7.62 0.96 -15.04
C LEU A 87 9.12 1.24 -15.10
N GLN A 88 9.93 0.57 -14.26
CA GLN A 88 11.39 0.66 -14.30
C GLN A 88 12.01 0.11 -15.60
N SER A 89 11.37 -0.87 -16.23
CA SER A 89 11.86 -1.49 -17.48
C SER A 89 11.42 -0.76 -18.76
N ALA A 90 10.46 0.18 -18.64
CA ALA A 90 9.84 0.83 -19.78
C ALA A 90 10.80 1.85 -20.43
N LYS A 91 11.13 1.65 -21.71
CA LYS A 91 12.03 2.54 -22.47
C LYS A 91 11.31 3.51 -23.41
N ASN A 92 10.01 3.33 -23.62
CA ASN A 92 9.20 4.13 -24.53
C ASN A 92 8.24 5.04 -23.72
N SER A 93 8.22 6.33 -24.03
CA SER A 93 7.41 7.34 -23.34
C SER A 93 5.91 7.05 -23.39
N LEU A 94 5.38 6.53 -24.50
CA LEU A 94 3.96 6.17 -24.62
C LEU A 94 3.61 4.97 -23.74
N THR A 95 4.51 3.98 -23.66
CA THR A 95 4.35 2.84 -22.75
C THR A 95 4.45 3.31 -21.29
N LEU A 96 5.36 4.23 -20.98
CA LEU A 96 5.53 4.78 -19.64
C LEU A 96 4.25 5.49 -19.16
N GLN A 97 3.67 6.36 -19.99
CA GLN A 97 2.43 7.08 -19.68
C GLN A 97 1.25 6.13 -19.44
N LYS A 98 1.08 5.12 -20.30
CA LYS A 98 0.03 4.09 -20.10
C LYS A 98 0.21 3.34 -18.79
N ARG A 99 1.46 3.03 -18.41
CA ARG A 99 1.77 2.35 -17.15
C ARG A 99 1.56 3.24 -15.93
N GLN A 100 1.91 4.51 -15.99
CA GLN A 100 1.61 5.48 -14.93
C GLN A 100 0.10 5.58 -14.70
N ALA A 101 -0.71 5.70 -15.76
CA ALA A 101 -2.17 5.76 -15.65
C ALA A 101 -2.76 4.48 -15.02
N GLN A 102 -2.25 3.30 -15.42
CA GLN A 102 -2.67 2.03 -14.83
C GLN A 102 -2.30 1.96 -13.33
N MET A 103 -1.07 2.33 -12.99
CA MET A 103 -0.58 2.35 -11.61
C MET A 103 -1.40 3.30 -10.73
N GLN A 104 -1.73 4.50 -11.24
CA GLN A 104 -2.58 5.47 -10.54
C GLN A 104 -3.96 4.90 -10.25
N LYS A 105 -4.57 4.20 -11.21
CA LYS A 105 -5.85 3.51 -11.01
C LYS A 105 -5.74 2.42 -9.93
N GLN A 106 -4.68 1.61 -9.98
CA GLN A 106 -4.47 0.54 -9.02
C GLN A 106 -4.22 1.07 -7.59
N LEU A 107 -3.48 2.17 -7.46
CA LEU A 107 -3.25 2.87 -6.20
C LEU A 107 -4.54 3.46 -5.64
N GLN A 108 -5.36 4.08 -6.48
CA GLN A 108 -6.65 4.62 -6.05
C GLN A 108 -7.53 3.52 -5.45
N THR A 109 -7.66 2.39 -6.13
CA THR A 109 -8.41 1.23 -5.62
C THR A 109 -7.81 0.67 -4.32
N LEU A 110 -6.49 0.63 -4.19
CA LEU A 110 -5.83 0.18 -2.95
C LEU A 110 -6.13 1.13 -1.78
N LEU A 111 -6.09 2.44 -2.00
CA LEU A 111 -6.42 3.44 -0.99
C LEU A 111 -7.90 3.36 -0.56
N GLU A 112 -8.82 3.10 -1.50
CA GLU A 112 -10.24 2.86 -1.20
C GLU A 112 -10.45 1.64 -0.30
N PHE A 113 -9.72 0.55 -0.53
CA PHE A 113 -9.77 -0.61 0.36
C PHE A 113 -9.17 -0.31 1.74
N CYS A 114 -8.12 0.50 1.83
CA CYS A 114 -7.54 0.92 3.10
C CYS A 114 -8.54 1.77 3.91
N GLN A 115 -9.25 2.69 3.24
CA GLN A 115 -10.29 3.50 3.86
C GLN A 115 -11.47 2.63 4.35
N GLY A 116 -11.90 1.66 3.54
CA GLY A 116 -12.95 0.73 3.94
C GLY A 116 -12.55 -0.14 5.14
N LEU A 117 -11.28 -0.59 5.17
CA LEU A 117 -10.73 -1.31 6.31
C LEU A 117 -10.73 -0.43 7.58
N GLN A 118 -10.31 0.82 7.47
CA GLN A 118 -10.29 1.75 8.59
C GLN A 118 -11.69 1.92 9.20
N VAL A 119 -12.70 2.19 8.37
CA VAL A 119 -14.09 2.31 8.83
C VAL A 119 -14.57 1.02 9.49
N ALA A 120 -14.25 -0.14 8.93
CA ALA A 120 -14.66 -1.43 9.48
C ALA A 120 -13.97 -1.79 10.81
N MET A 121 -12.87 -1.12 11.16
CA MET A 121 -12.20 -1.29 12.45
C MET A 121 -12.79 -0.41 13.56
N ASP A 122 -13.51 0.65 13.18
CA ASP A 122 -14.19 1.57 14.11
C ASP A 122 -15.64 1.12 14.45
N GLU A 123 -16.15 0.07 13.81
CA GLU A 123 -17.47 -0.56 14.02
C GLU A 123 -17.43 -1.72 15.04
#